data_AF-A0A1F6NR31-F1
#
_entry.id   AF-A0A1F6NR31-F1
#
_cell.length_a   1.000
_cell.length_b   1.000
_cell.length_c   1.000
_cell.angle_alpha   90.00
_cell.angle_beta   90.00
_cell.angle_gamma   90.00
#
_symmetry.space_group_name_H-M   'P 1'
#
loop_
_entity.id
_entity.type
_entity.pdbx_description
1 polymer ?
#
loop_
_entity_poly.entity_id
_entity_poly.type
_entity_poly.pdbx_seq_one_letter_code
_entity_poly.pdbx_strand_id
1 'polypeptide(L)'
;KSKLKKEGSEVYEKIVQLKMTAPDGKQRETDSFSTEDLLRIIQSIPSPKAEPFKIWLAKVGYERMQEMTDPERALNRSREYWQKQGRSDKWIQQRMMGQETRNKLTDYWSEHDVKKGDEFAILTNIIHEEWSDLSVKDHKNLKGLKTQNLRDHMTEAELIFTALAELSTRQIADSDRAEGLEQNKVPAKKGGKIAKDARRALEKKTGKSVVTGENFLPSRKSKKSLK
;
A
#
# COMPACT_ATOMS: atom_id res chain seq x y z
N LYS A 1 -29.17 -18.96 -14.32
CA LYS A 1 -28.97 -19.81 -13.12
C LYS A 1 -28.59 -21.27 -13.45
N SER A 2 -29.13 -21.89 -14.51
CA SER A 2 -28.75 -23.25 -14.95
C SER A 2 -27.26 -23.41 -15.26
N LYS A 3 -26.62 -22.37 -15.83
CA LYS A 3 -25.19 -22.37 -16.18
C LYS A 3 -24.27 -22.54 -14.96
N LEU A 4 -24.49 -21.77 -13.88
CA LEU A 4 -23.68 -21.88 -12.64
C LEU A 4 -23.79 -23.26 -11.99
N LYS A 5 -24.99 -23.84 -11.96
CA LYS A 5 -25.21 -25.20 -11.44
C LYS A 5 -24.46 -26.26 -12.27
N LYS A 6 -24.36 -26.09 -13.59
CA LYS A 6 -23.57 -26.98 -14.47
C LYS A 6 -22.06 -26.80 -14.30
N GLU A 7 -21.62 -25.60 -13.96
CA GLU A 7 -20.19 -25.26 -13.75
C GLU A 7 -19.69 -25.60 -12.33
N GLY A 8 -20.47 -26.29 -11.50
CA GLY A 8 -20.09 -26.62 -10.11
C GLY A 8 -19.91 -25.40 -9.21
N SER A 9 -20.51 -24.26 -9.57
CA SER A 9 -20.27 -22.99 -8.88
C SER A 9 -21.21 -22.84 -7.68
N GLU A 10 -20.67 -23.02 -6.46
CA GLU A 10 -21.38 -22.93 -5.18
C GLU A 10 -21.57 -21.48 -4.68
N VAL A 11 -21.74 -20.50 -5.58
CA VAL A 11 -21.86 -19.09 -5.17
C VAL A 11 -23.09 -18.81 -4.30
N TYR A 12 -24.05 -19.74 -4.28
CA TYR A 12 -25.22 -19.69 -3.39
C TYR A 12 -24.86 -19.98 -1.92
N GLU A 13 -23.87 -20.83 -1.66
CA GLU A 13 -23.41 -21.14 -0.29
C GLU A 13 -22.55 -20.00 0.30
N LYS A 14 -22.04 -19.12 -0.57
CA LYS A 14 -21.21 -17.97 -0.21
C LYS A 14 -21.99 -16.66 -0.04
N ILE A 15 -23.31 -16.69 -0.21
CA ILE A 15 -24.17 -15.53 0.08
C ILE A 15 -24.24 -15.39 1.59
N VAL A 16 -23.68 -14.29 2.10
CA VAL A 16 -23.84 -13.93 3.52
C VAL A 16 -24.83 -12.78 3.64
N GLN A 17 -25.66 -12.81 4.67
CA GLN A 17 -26.56 -11.71 4.97
C GLN A 17 -25.91 -10.75 5.95
N LEU A 18 -25.74 -9.49 5.54
CA LEU A 18 -25.23 -8.43 6.40
C LEU A 18 -26.36 -7.45 6.69
N LYS A 19 -26.43 -6.98 7.95
CA LYS A 19 -27.35 -5.90 8.32
C LYS A 19 -26.82 -4.59 7.76
N MET A 20 -27.58 -3.99 6.85
CA MET A 20 -27.27 -2.70 6.24
C MET A 20 -28.36 -1.68 6.57
N THR A 21 -27.95 -0.43 6.79
CA THR A 21 -28.87 0.69 7.00
C THR A 21 -29.60 1.02 5.71
N ALA A 22 -30.92 0.92 5.71
CA ALA A 22 -31.77 1.32 4.60
C ALA A 22 -32.07 2.84 4.62
N PRO A 23 -32.63 3.43 3.53
CA PRO A 23 -32.91 4.87 3.45
C PRO A 23 -33.83 5.42 4.56
N ASP A 24 -34.62 4.56 5.21
CA ASP A 24 -35.49 4.88 6.34
C ASP A 24 -34.78 4.76 7.71
N GLY A 25 -33.47 4.54 7.73
CA GLY A 25 -32.65 4.40 8.94
C GLY A 25 -32.73 3.04 9.62
N LYS A 26 -33.57 2.12 9.14
CA LYS A 26 -33.72 0.78 9.73
C LYS A 26 -32.65 -0.19 9.21
N GLN A 27 -32.16 -1.08 10.09
CA GLN A 27 -31.25 -2.17 9.70
C GLN A 27 -32.04 -3.30 9.04
N ARG A 28 -31.63 -3.73 7.84
CA ARG A 28 -32.21 -4.88 7.14
C ARG A 28 -31.13 -5.85 6.69
N GLU A 29 -31.45 -7.14 6.72
CA GLU A 29 -30.59 -8.18 6.18
C GLU A 29 -30.55 -8.05 4.65
N THR A 30 -29.33 -7.90 4.12
CA THR A 30 -29.06 -7.74 2.70
C THR A 30 -28.07 -8.81 2.26
N ASP A 31 -28.43 -9.55 1.22
CA ASP A 31 -27.54 -10.50 0.57
C ASP A 31 -26.27 -9.78 0.10
N SER A 32 -25.13 -10.24 0.58
CA SER A 32 -23.82 -9.65 0.37
C SER A 32 -22.87 -10.70 -0.20
N PHE A 33 -21.98 -10.23 -1.07
CA PHE A 33 -20.95 -11.04 -1.71
C PHE A 33 -19.57 -10.48 -1.42
N SER A 34 -18.57 -11.36 -1.36
CA SER A 34 -17.19 -10.92 -1.53
C SER A 34 -17.00 -10.34 -2.93
N THR A 35 -15.97 -9.51 -3.12
CA THR A 35 -15.65 -8.96 -4.45
C THR A 35 -15.36 -10.08 -5.45
N GLU A 36 -14.65 -11.14 -5.05
CA GLU A 36 -14.33 -12.28 -5.91
C GLU A 36 -15.61 -13.01 -6.36
N ASP A 37 -16.53 -13.31 -5.44
CA ASP A 37 -17.78 -14.00 -5.74
C ASP A 37 -18.68 -13.14 -6.64
N LEU A 38 -18.69 -11.81 -6.44
CA LEU A 38 -19.40 -10.88 -7.30
C LEU A 38 -18.85 -10.91 -8.74
N LEU A 39 -17.52 -10.85 -8.91
CA LEU A 39 -16.89 -10.94 -10.23
C LEU A 39 -17.20 -12.29 -10.90
N ARG A 40 -17.25 -13.39 -10.13
CA ARG A 40 -17.67 -14.71 -10.64
C ARG A 40 -19.14 -14.73 -11.07
N ILE A 41 -20.04 -14.13 -10.29
CA ILE A 41 -21.47 -14.08 -10.62
C ILE A 41 -21.71 -13.29 -11.90
N ILE A 42 -21.05 -12.15 -12.07
CA ILE A 42 -21.18 -11.30 -13.26
C ILE A 42 -20.97 -12.11 -14.55
N GLN A 43 -20.03 -13.05 -14.56
CA GLN A 43 -19.75 -13.92 -15.71
C GLN A 43 -20.95 -14.79 -16.12
N SER A 44 -21.84 -15.11 -15.19
CA SER A 44 -22.99 -15.97 -15.40
C SER A 44 -24.30 -15.25 -15.74
N ILE A 45 -24.34 -13.92 -15.62
CA ILE A 45 -25.56 -13.13 -15.84
C ILE A 45 -25.87 -13.11 -17.35
N PRO A 46 -27.02 -13.66 -17.80
CA PRO A 46 -27.41 -13.68 -19.20
C PRO A 46 -28.11 -12.36 -19.57
N SER A 47 -27.42 -11.24 -19.41
CA SER A 47 -27.96 -9.91 -19.70
C SER A 47 -26.95 -9.10 -20.52
N PRO A 48 -27.39 -8.40 -21.58
CA PRO A 48 -26.53 -7.44 -22.29
C PRO A 48 -25.92 -6.37 -21.38
N LYS A 49 -26.60 -6.04 -20.26
CA LYS A 49 -26.07 -5.07 -19.27
C LYS A 49 -24.84 -5.58 -18.53
N ALA A 50 -24.63 -6.90 -18.46
CA ALA A 50 -23.44 -7.49 -17.85
C ALA A 50 -22.26 -7.55 -18.81
N GLU A 51 -22.48 -7.41 -20.11
CA GLU A 51 -21.46 -7.60 -21.14
C GLU A 51 -20.26 -6.66 -21.02
N PRO A 52 -20.42 -5.34 -20.73
CA PRO A 52 -19.28 -4.45 -20.52
C PRO A 52 -18.35 -4.92 -19.40
N PHE A 53 -18.91 -5.49 -18.33
CA PHE A 53 -18.12 -6.01 -17.21
C PHE A 53 -17.39 -7.31 -17.57
N LYS A 54 -18.00 -8.17 -18.39
CA LYS A 54 -17.35 -9.40 -18.88
C LYS A 54 -16.21 -9.10 -19.83
N ILE A 55 -16.40 -8.17 -20.75
CA ILE A 55 -15.35 -7.67 -21.65
C ILE A 55 -14.21 -7.07 -20.82
N TRP A 56 -14.53 -6.26 -19.81
CA TRP A 56 -13.52 -5.71 -18.90
C TRP A 56 -12.76 -6.82 -18.16
N LEU A 57 -13.45 -7.83 -17.62
CA LEU A 57 -12.80 -8.98 -16.96
C LEU A 57 -11.92 -9.79 -17.91
N ALA A 58 -12.35 -10.01 -19.15
CA ALA A 58 -11.55 -10.67 -20.18
C ALA A 58 -10.28 -9.85 -20.51
N LYS A 59 -10.42 -8.52 -20.61
CA LYS A 59 -9.29 -7.61 -20.83
C LYS A 59 -8.28 -7.69 -19.67
N VAL A 60 -8.74 -7.61 -18.42
CA VAL A 60 -7.86 -7.70 -17.24
C VAL A 60 -7.18 -9.07 -17.15
N GLY A 61 -7.91 -10.16 -17.45
CA GLY A 61 -7.34 -11.50 -17.52
C GLY A 61 -6.24 -11.62 -18.58
N TYR A 62 -6.47 -11.05 -19.76
CA TYR A 62 -5.49 -11.02 -20.83
C TYR A 62 -4.26 -10.18 -20.47
N GLU A 63 -4.45 -8.97 -19.92
CA GLU A 63 -3.36 -8.12 -19.42
C GLU A 63 -2.50 -8.86 -18.38
N ARG A 64 -3.14 -9.63 -17.49
CA ARG A 64 -2.43 -10.45 -16.50
C ARG A 64 -1.59 -11.55 -17.14
N MET A 65 -2.09 -12.21 -18.19
CA MET A 65 -1.30 -13.18 -18.96
C MET A 65 -0.11 -12.51 -19.64
N GLN A 66 -0.30 -11.32 -20.21
CA GLN A 66 0.80 -10.56 -20.81
C GLN A 66 1.86 -10.18 -19.78
N GLU A 67 1.47 -9.83 -18.56
CA GLU A 67 2.40 -9.53 -17.45
C GLU A 67 3.17 -10.75 -16.94
N MET A 68 2.62 -11.96 -17.08
CA MET A 68 3.35 -13.18 -16.75
C MET A 68 4.47 -13.45 -17.75
N THR A 69 4.26 -13.12 -19.01
CA THR A 69 5.27 -13.23 -20.08
C THR A 69 6.26 -12.06 -20.05
N ASP A 70 5.78 -10.85 -19.75
CA ASP A 70 6.55 -9.61 -19.70
C ASP A 70 6.25 -8.83 -18.40
N PRO A 71 6.99 -9.11 -17.31
CA PRO A 71 6.79 -8.46 -16.02
C PRO A 71 6.98 -6.95 -16.03
N GLU A 72 7.73 -6.38 -16.98
CA GLU A 72 7.96 -4.94 -17.09
C GLU A 72 6.63 -4.19 -17.28
N ARG A 73 5.65 -4.81 -17.95
CA ARG A 73 4.29 -4.26 -18.11
C ARG A 73 3.63 -3.95 -16.77
N ALA A 74 3.81 -4.79 -15.76
CA ALA A 74 3.25 -4.55 -14.43
C ALA A 74 3.91 -3.34 -13.74
N LEU A 75 5.22 -3.15 -13.94
CA LEU A 75 5.95 -1.99 -13.43
C LEU A 75 5.49 -0.70 -14.11
N ASN A 76 5.39 -0.72 -15.45
CA ASN A 76 4.92 0.42 -16.23
C ASN A 76 3.46 0.78 -15.90
N ARG A 77 2.58 -0.22 -15.73
CA ARG A 77 1.20 0.00 -15.26
C ARG A 77 1.15 0.64 -13.87
N SER A 78 2.03 0.23 -12.95
CA SER A 78 2.11 0.83 -11.61
C SER A 78 2.53 2.30 -11.68
N ARG A 79 3.49 2.64 -12.55
CA ARG A 79 3.88 4.02 -12.85
C ARG A 79 2.69 4.84 -13.36
N GLU A 80 1.96 4.31 -14.35
CA GLU A 80 0.77 4.98 -14.89
C GLU A 80 -0.31 5.23 -13.84
N TYR A 81 -0.53 4.30 -12.90
CA TYR A 81 -1.50 4.49 -11.82
C TYR A 81 -1.12 5.66 -10.92
N TRP A 82 0.14 5.79 -10.54
CA TRP A 82 0.60 6.93 -9.75
C TRP A 82 0.57 8.24 -10.55
N GLN A 83 0.89 8.22 -11.84
CA GLN A 83 0.74 9.40 -12.72
C GLN A 83 -0.72 9.87 -12.78
N LYS A 84 -1.67 8.94 -12.97
CA LYS A 84 -3.11 9.22 -12.95
C LYS A 84 -3.60 9.74 -11.59
N GLN A 85 -2.92 9.38 -10.50
CA GLN A 85 -3.16 9.93 -9.16
C GLN A 85 -2.46 11.28 -8.92
N GLY A 86 -1.79 11.85 -9.93
CA GLY A 86 -1.14 13.16 -9.86
C GLY A 86 0.25 13.16 -9.21
N ARG A 87 0.95 12.02 -9.19
CA ARG A 87 2.34 11.96 -8.71
C ARG A 87 3.31 12.43 -9.79
N SER A 88 4.37 13.12 -9.39
CA SER A 88 5.45 13.52 -10.30
C SER A 88 6.35 12.35 -10.66
N ASP A 89 7.03 12.40 -11.80
CA ASP A 89 7.95 11.33 -12.22
C ASP A 89 9.08 11.11 -11.21
N LYS A 90 9.61 12.20 -10.63
CA LYS A 90 10.61 12.13 -9.55
C LYS A 90 10.09 11.38 -8.34
N TRP A 91 8.89 11.70 -7.89
CA TRP A 91 8.26 11.01 -6.77
C TRP A 91 8.06 9.52 -7.08
N ILE A 92 7.63 9.19 -8.30
CA ILE A 92 7.40 7.78 -8.70
C ILE A 92 8.71 7.00 -8.71
N GLN A 93 9.77 7.58 -9.27
CA GLN A 93 11.10 6.98 -9.24
C GLN A 93 11.54 6.69 -7.80
N GLN A 94 11.41 7.66 -6.89
CA GLN A 94 11.73 7.47 -5.47
C GLN A 94 10.86 6.38 -4.82
N ARG A 95 9.56 6.34 -5.13
CA ARG A 95 8.64 5.34 -4.58
C ARG A 95 8.97 3.92 -5.05
N MET A 96 9.38 3.76 -6.31
CA MET A 96 9.82 2.48 -6.88
C MET A 96 11.14 2.02 -6.26
N MET A 97 12.15 2.90 -6.19
CA MET A 97 13.44 2.57 -5.56
C MET A 97 13.28 2.25 -4.07
N GLY A 98 12.44 2.99 -3.35
CA GLY A 98 12.14 2.72 -1.96
C GLY A 98 11.46 1.37 -1.73
N GLN A 99 10.74 0.83 -2.72
CA GLN A 99 10.18 -0.52 -2.64
C GLN A 99 11.29 -1.58 -2.68
N GLU A 100 12.27 -1.40 -3.55
CA GLU A 100 13.43 -2.29 -3.64
C GLU A 100 14.30 -2.23 -2.37
N THR A 101 14.54 -1.04 -1.83
CA THR A 101 15.27 -0.88 -0.57
C THR A 101 14.57 -1.61 0.59
N ARG A 102 13.25 -1.48 0.68
CA ARG A 102 12.44 -2.19 1.68
C ARG A 102 12.51 -3.70 1.48
N ASN A 103 12.37 -4.18 0.24
CA ASN A 103 12.41 -5.61 -0.08
C ASN A 103 13.72 -6.23 0.42
N LYS A 104 14.86 -5.62 0.09
CA LYS A 104 16.18 -6.09 0.57
C LYS A 104 16.29 -6.14 2.10
N LEU A 105 15.70 -5.18 2.80
CA LEU A 105 15.67 -5.19 4.26
C LEU A 105 14.80 -6.34 4.80
N THR A 106 13.63 -6.54 4.20
CA THR A 106 12.72 -7.63 4.61
C THR A 106 13.21 -9.02 4.20
N ASP A 107 13.98 -9.13 3.13
CA ASP A 107 14.65 -10.36 2.72
C ASP A 107 15.71 -10.74 3.74
N TYR A 108 16.57 -9.77 4.12
CA TYR A 108 17.53 -9.95 5.21
C TYR A 108 16.85 -10.47 6.48
N TRP A 109 15.77 -9.81 6.93
CA TRP A 109 15.00 -10.25 8.09
C TRP A 109 14.43 -11.67 7.95
N SER A 110 13.92 -12.01 6.75
CA SER A 110 13.38 -13.34 6.50
C SER A 110 14.45 -14.44 6.56
N GLU A 111 15.67 -14.11 6.13
CA GLU A 111 16.82 -15.01 6.13
C GLU A 111 17.47 -15.14 7.52
N HIS A 112 17.18 -14.22 8.45
CA HIS A 112 17.79 -14.14 9.78
C HIS A 112 16.74 -14.27 10.90
N ASP A 113 15.82 -15.23 10.76
CA ASP A 113 14.86 -15.66 11.80
C ASP A 113 13.92 -14.58 12.36
N VAL A 114 13.64 -13.52 11.59
CA VAL A 114 12.58 -12.56 11.92
C VAL A 114 11.27 -12.99 11.26
N LYS A 115 10.21 -13.15 12.05
CA LYS A 115 8.91 -13.63 11.57
C LYS A 115 8.17 -12.56 10.77
N LYS A 116 7.70 -12.93 9.58
CA LYS A 116 6.85 -12.09 8.75
C LYS A 116 5.55 -11.75 9.49
N GLY A 117 5.08 -10.52 9.30
CA GLY A 117 3.89 -10.00 9.98
C GLY A 117 4.26 -9.07 11.13
N ASP A 118 4.01 -9.49 12.37
CA ASP A 118 4.11 -8.63 13.54
C ASP A 118 5.54 -8.15 13.81
N GLU A 119 6.55 -9.01 13.69
CA GLU A 119 7.94 -8.62 13.95
C GLU A 119 8.47 -7.63 12.91
N PHE A 120 8.06 -7.79 11.64
CA PHE A 120 8.35 -6.82 10.58
C PHE A 120 7.69 -5.48 10.86
N ALA A 121 6.45 -5.48 11.37
CA ALA A 121 5.74 -4.26 11.73
C ALA A 121 6.43 -3.54 12.89
N ILE A 122 6.90 -4.28 13.91
CA ILE A 122 7.66 -3.75 15.04
C ILE A 122 8.94 -3.06 14.55
N LEU A 123 9.78 -3.77 13.78
CA LEU A 123 11.05 -3.23 13.29
C LEU A 123 10.84 -2.04 12.35
N THR A 124 9.88 -2.14 11.42
CA THR A 124 9.52 -1.03 10.53
C THR A 124 9.09 0.20 11.32
N ASN A 125 8.30 0.02 12.38
CA ASN A 125 7.83 1.14 13.20
C ASN A 125 8.99 1.77 14.01
N ILE A 126 9.91 0.97 14.55
CA ILE A 126 11.12 1.47 15.21
C ILE A 126 11.95 2.33 14.25
N ILE A 127 12.26 1.82 13.05
CA ILE A 127 13.02 2.57 12.05
C ILE A 127 12.32 3.90 11.75
N HIS A 128 11.00 3.83 11.52
CA HIS A 128 10.18 4.98 11.16
C HIS A 128 10.13 6.04 12.26
N GLU A 129 9.93 5.64 13.51
CA GLU A 129 9.96 6.51 14.69
C GLU A 129 11.32 7.18 14.86
N GLU A 130 12.40 6.42 14.69
CA GLU A 130 13.74 6.92 14.94
C GLU A 130 14.14 8.03 13.98
N TRP A 131 13.82 7.90 12.68
CA TRP A 131 14.15 8.93 11.71
C TRP A 131 13.16 10.11 11.72
N SER A 132 11.86 9.85 11.91
CA SER A 132 10.80 10.86 11.72
C SER A 132 10.32 11.53 13.01
N ASP A 133 10.68 10.99 14.19
CA ASP A 133 10.12 11.34 15.50
C ASP A 133 8.61 11.05 15.63
N LEU A 134 8.03 10.24 14.73
CA LEU A 134 6.61 9.86 14.74
C LEU A 134 6.44 8.35 14.52
N SER A 135 5.48 7.74 15.20
CA SER A 135 5.04 6.39 14.82
C SER A 135 4.44 6.38 13.42
N VAL A 136 4.37 5.21 12.77
CA VAL A 136 3.67 5.08 11.48
C VAL A 136 2.21 5.53 11.60
N LYS A 137 1.59 5.26 12.75
CA LYS A 137 0.21 5.67 13.06
C LYS A 137 0.10 7.18 13.21
N ASP A 138 1.00 7.81 13.96
CA ASP A 138 0.97 9.25 14.18
C ASP A 138 1.31 10.03 12.92
N HIS A 139 2.21 9.50 12.09
CA HIS A 139 2.50 10.09 10.80
C HIS A 139 1.29 9.99 9.83
N LYS A 140 0.55 8.87 9.85
CA LYS A 140 -0.73 8.77 9.13
C LYS A 140 -1.73 9.80 9.64
N ASN A 141 -1.83 9.98 10.95
CA ASN A 141 -2.73 10.97 11.56
C ASN A 141 -2.34 12.41 11.17
N LEU A 142 -1.06 12.74 11.22
CA LEU A 142 -0.52 14.04 10.79
C LEU A 142 -0.91 14.39 9.35
N LYS A 143 -0.93 13.38 8.47
CA LYS A 143 -1.34 13.50 7.07
C LYS A 143 -2.85 13.33 6.82
N GLY A 144 -3.65 13.13 7.86
CA GLY A 144 -5.11 12.93 7.74
C GLY A 144 -5.53 11.63 7.04
N LEU A 145 -4.67 10.61 7.06
CA LEU A 145 -4.90 9.32 6.41
C LEU A 145 -5.73 8.41 7.32
N LYS A 146 -6.70 7.70 6.73
CA LYS A 146 -7.54 6.71 7.44
C LYS A 146 -7.11 5.29 7.10
N THR A 147 -7.34 4.91 5.85
CA THR A 147 -7.04 3.57 5.33
C THR A 147 -5.93 3.58 4.28
N GLN A 148 -5.47 4.77 3.90
CA GLN A 148 -4.47 4.96 2.85
C GLN A 148 -3.08 4.48 3.29
N ASN A 149 -2.28 4.08 2.31
CA ASN A 149 -0.87 3.78 2.50
C ASN A 149 -0.09 5.07 2.84
N LEU A 150 0.77 5.03 3.85
CA LEU A 150 1.53 6.21 4.27
C LEU A 150 2.54 6.66 3.20
N ARG A 151 3.29 5.72 2.61
CA ARG A 151 4.35 6.03 1.63
C ARG A 151 3.80 6.59 0.34
N ASP A 152 2.58 6.20 -0.04
CA ASP A 152 1.92 6.78 -1.22
C ASP A 152 1.43 8.21 -0.98
N HIS A 153 1.51 8.69 0.26
CA HIS A 153 1.16 10.04 0.69
C HIS A 153 2.32 10.82 1.31
N MET A 154 3.55 10.28 1.27
CA MET A 154 4.77 10.96 1.71
C MET A 154 5.31 11.88 0.61
N THR A 155 5.98 12.96 1.00
CA THR A 155 6.74 13.82 0.09
C THR A 155 7.97 13.10 -0.48
N GLU A 156 8.58 13.65 -1.53
CA GLU A 156 9.83 13.11 -2.09
C GLU A 156 10.93 13.02 -1.03
N ALA A 157 11.07 14.03 -0.17
CA ALA A 157 12.05 14.04 0.90
C ALA A 157 11.76 12.93 1.93
N GLU A 158 10.51 12.76 2.36
CA GLU A 158 10.13 11.69 3.30
C GLU A 158 10.41 10.29 2.74
N LEU A 159 10.20 10.08 1.43
CA LEU A 159 10.56 8.82 0.76
C LEU A 159 12.07 8.57 0.77
N ILE A 160 12.88 9.60 0.49
CA ILE A 160 14.35 9.51 0.50
C ILE A 160 14.86 9.19 1.92
N PHE A 161 14.36 9.88 2.95
CA PHE A 161 14.77 9.62 4.33
C PHE A 161 14.31 8.25 4.83
N THR A 162 13.13 7.79 4.41
CA THR A 162 12.68 6.42 4.67
C THR A 162 13.64 5.40 4.06
N ALA A 163 14.00 5.58 2.78
CA ALA A 163 14.92 4.68 2.10
C ALA A 163 16.33 4.71 2.73
N LEU A 164 16.81 5.88 3.15
CA LEU A 164 18.08 6.00 3.87
C LEU A 164 18.04 5.22 5.19
N ALA A 165 16.98 5.37 5.98
CA ALA A 165 16.82 4.67 7.25
C ALA A 165 16.80 3.14 7.06
N GLU A 166 16.06 2.65 6.06
CA GLU A 166 15.96 1.23 5.72
C GLU A 166 17.27 0.66 5.20
N LEU A 167 17.95 1.37 4.29
CA LEU A 167 19.25 0.99 3.76
C LEU A 167 20.29 0.90 4.88
N SER A 168 20.39 1.93 5.72
CA SER A 168 21.32 1.96 6.84
C SER A 168 21.03 0.84 7.85
N THR A 169 19.75 0.59 8.15
CA THR A 169 19.35 -0.51 9.04
C THR A 169 19.84 -1.85 8.50
N ARG A 170 19.61 -2.15 7.23
CA ARG A 170 20.05 -3.41 6.61
C ARG A 170 21.58 -3.55 6.65
N GLN A 171 22.31 -2.50 6.28
CA GLN A 171 23.79 -2.54 6.26
C GLN A 171 24.37 -2.77 7.66
N ILE A 172 23.76 -2.16 8.68
CA ILE A 172 24.19 -2.34 10.07
C ILE A 172 23.81 -3.74 10.56
N ALA A 173 22.62 -4.24 10.22
CA ALA A 173 22.19 -5.58 10.60
C ALA A 173 23.13 -6.64 10.01
N ASP A 174 23.47 -6.51 8.72
CA ASP A 174 24.43 -7.38 8.04
C ASP A 174 25.83 -7.33 8.68
N SER A 175 26.32 -6.13 9.01
CA SER A 175 27.61 -5.95 9.70
C SER A 175 27.61 -6.54 11.12
N ASP A 176 26.53 -6.36 11.86
CA ASP A 176 26.34 -6.86 13.22
C ASP A 176 25.95 -8.36 13.24
N ARG A 177 25.66 -8.96 12.06
CA ARG A 177 25.08 -10.31 11.89
C ARG A 177 23.87 -10.54 12.79
N ALA A 178 22.94 -9.59 12.77
CA ALA A 178 21.80 -9.57 13.67
C ALA A 178 20.77 -10.65 13.34
N GLU A 179 20.52 -11.55 14.29
CA GLU A 179 19.55 -12.65 14.17
C GLU A 179 18.33 -12.44 15.08
N GLY A 180 17.15 -12.76 14.55
CA GLY A 180 15.87 -12.64 15.23
C GLY A 180 15.47 -11.21 15.55
N LEU A 181 14.27 -11.06 16.13
CA LEU A 181 13.68 -9.74 16.41
C LEU A 181 14.54 -8.88 17.35
N GLU A 182 14.94 -9.43 18.50
CA GLU A 182 15.56 -8.63 19.57
C GLU A 182 16.90 -8.03 19.14
N GLN A 183 17.73 -8.77 18.41
CA GLN A 183 18.98 -8.23 17.90
C GLN A 183 18.72 -7.20 16.80
N ASN A 184 17.77 -7.45 15.89
CA ASN A 184 17.43 -6.53 14.81
C ASN A 184 16.83 -5.19 15.26
N LYS A 185 16.34 -5.08 16.51
CA LYS A 185 15.97 -3.77 17.09
C LYS A 185 17.15 -2.81 17.20
N VAL A 186 18.38 -3.32 17.39
CA VAL A 186 19.58 -2.48 17.52
C VAL A 186 19.95 -1.83 16.18
N PRO A 187 20.12 -2.57 15.07
CA PRO A 187 20.26 -2.00 13.73
C PRO A 187 19.10 -1.07 13.35
N ALA A 188 17.86 -1.42 13.70
CA ALA A 188 16.70 -0.58 13.40
C ALA A 188 16.81 0.81 14.02
N LYS A 189 17.23 0.88 15.29
CA LYS A 189 17.48 2.16 15.98
C LYS A 189 18.67 2.92 15.40
N LYS A 190 19.80 2.23 15.18
CA LYS A 190 21.00 2.85 14.63
C LYS A 190 20.76 3.40 13.20
N GLY A 191 20.11 2.62 12.35
CA GLY A 191 19.79 3.00 10.97
C GLY A 191 18.79 4.15 10.89
N GLY A 192 17.73 4.11 11.71
CA GLY A 192 16.80 5.23 11.85
C GLY A 192 17.50 6.51 12.36
N LYS A 193 18.41 6.39 13.33
CA LYS A 193 19.20 7.53 13.84
C LYS A 193 20.10 8.16 12.77
N ILE A 194 20.74 7.38 11.89
CA ILE A 194 21.53 7.93 10.79
C ILE A 194 20.66 8.82 9.89
N ALA A 195 19.48 8.34 9.52
CA ALA A 195 18.54 9.13 8.74
C ALA A 195 18.02 10.35 9.51
N LYS A 196 17.79 10.23 10.82
CA LYS A 196 17.42 11.34 11.71
C LYS A 196 18.48 12.44 11.72
N ASP A 197 19.75 12.08 11.84
CA ASP A 197 20.86 13.02 11.92
C ASP A 197 21.02 13.75 10.58
N ALA A 198 20.94 13.02 9.46
CA ALA A 198 20.90 13.61 8.12
C ALA A 198 19.70 14.55 7.93
N ARG A 199 18.51 14.16 8.41
CA ARG A 199 17.30 14.98 8.35
C ARG A 199 17.50 16.28 9.12
N ARG A 200 17.92 16.21 10.37
CA ARG A 200 18.16 17.39 11.23
C ARG A 200 19.20 18.32 10.64
N ALA A 201 20.26 17.78 10.04
CA ALA A 201 21.27 18.58 9.36
C ALA A 201 20.68 19.35 8.17
N LEU A 202 19.84 18.69 7.35
CA LEU A 202 19.14 19.32 6.22
C LEU A 202 18.13 20.38 6.70
N GLU A 203 17.30 20.07 7.69
CA GLU A 203 16.30 20.99 8.25
C GLU A 203 16.98 22.24 8.83
N LYS A 204 18.11 22.07 9.55
CA LYS A 204 18.90 23.20 10.09
C LYS A 204 19.45 24.12 8.99
N LYS A 205 19.82 23.57 7.82
CA LYS A 205 20.38 24.35 6.70
C LYS A 205 19.32 25.00 5.83
N THR A 206 18.17 24.35 5.68
CA THR A 206 17.09 24.80 4.79
C THR A 206 16.01 25.62 5.52
N GLY A 207 15.92 25.50 6.85
CA GLY A 207 14.85 26.09 7.65
C GLY A 207 13.47 25.46 7.43
N LYS A 208 13.40 24.31 6.73
CA LYS A 208 12.15 23.63 6.37
C LYS A 208 12.12 22.24 6.99
N SER A 209 10.99 21.86 7.58
CA SER A 209 10.75 20.50 8.08
C SER A 209 10.65 19.50 6.92
N VAL A 210 11.29 18.35 7.05
CA VAL A 210 11.15 17.23 6.10
C VAL A 210 9.85 16.48 6.36
N VAL A 211 9.51 16.26 7.64
CA VAL A 211 8.28 15.58 8.04
C VAL A 211 7.15 16.60 8.03
N THR A 212 6.12 16.37 7.19
CA THR A 212 5.04 17.35 6.99
C THR A 212 3.65 16.70 6.98
N GLY A 213 2.61 17.52 7.19
CA GLY A 213 1.21 17.10 7.00
C GLY A 213 0.76 17.05 5.53
N GLU A 214 1.65 17.40 4.60
CA GLU A 214 1.35 17.36 3.16
C GLU A 214 1.03 15.93 2.74
N ASN A 215 0.00 15.81 1.90
CA ASN A 215 -0.49 14.54 1.43
C ASN A 215 -1.14 14.71 0.06
N PHE A 216 -1.40 13.58 -0.59
CA PHE A 216 -2.01 13.53 -1.91
C PHE A 216 -3.46 13.03 -1.88
N LEU A 217 -4.21 13.30 -0.79
CA LEU A 217 -5.64 13.04 -0.80
C LEU A 217 -6.32 13.98 -1.83
N PRO A 218 -7.40 13.54 -2.48
CA PRO A 218 -8.17 14.41 -3.36
C PRO A 218 -8.56 15.69 -2.61
N SER A 219 -8.18 16.85 -3.15
CA SER A 219 -8.52 18.12 -2.51
C SER A 219 -10.04 18.21 -2.36
N ARG A 220 -10.53 18.60 -1.19
CA ARG A 220 -11.95 18.86 -0.91
C ARG A 220 -12.53 20.07 -1.68
N LYS A 221 -11.86 20.54 -2.75
CA LYS A 221 -12.29 21.70 -3.52
C LYS A 221 -13.71 21.45 -4.03
N SER A 222 -14.58 22.30 -3.50
CA SER A 222 -16.02 22.48 -3.70
C SER A 222 -16.65 21.63 -4.79
N LYS A 223 -17.78 21.00 -4.43
CA LYS A 223 -18.89 20.76 -5.35
C LYS A 223 -19.02 22.02 -6.23
N LYS A 224 -18.51 21.99 -7.46
CA LYS A 224 -18.95 22.93 -8.48
C LYS A 224 -20.44 22.66 -8.57
N SER A 225 -21.26 23.62 -8.12
CA SER A 225 -22.66 23.65 -8.47
C SER A 225 -22.70 23.58 -9.99
N LEU A 226 -23.19 22.47 -10.52
CA LEU A 226 -23.73 22.45 -11.87
C LEU A 226 -24.82 23.53 -11.86
N LYS A 227 -24.52 24.67 -12.49
CA LYS A 227 -25.54 25.56 -13.02
C LYS A 227 -25.95 25.02 -14.38
#